data_AF-A0A9W9YAD5-F1
#
_entry.id   AF-A0A9W9YAD5-F1
#
_cell.length_a   1.000
_cell.length_b   1.000
_cell.length_c   1.000
_cell.angle_alpha   90.00
_cell.angle_beta   90.00
_cell.angle_gamma   90.00
#
_symmetry.space_group_name_H-M   'P 1'
#
loop_
_entity.id
_entity.type
_entity.pdbx_description
1 polymer ?
#
loop_
_entity_poly.entity_id
_entity_poly.type
_entity_poly.pdbx_seq_one_letter_code
_entity_poly.pdbx_strand_id
1 'polypeptide(L)'
;MAIDMWSFGCILAELLTGYPLFPGEDEGDQLACVIELLGMPPQKLLDNSKRTKNFVNSKGHPRYCTATTLPDGSTVLTGGRSRHGKTRGPPGSKKFMTALKGCEDTQFIDFLQRCLEWDPSQRITPSQALRHPWLRRRLPRAPDSNATTDNKPAYQRHNSGSAVAKLPPAAPTSGKAKPRRQIEEMLDDGRGVDSAKLNTRTVLPKIVGR
;
A
#
# COMPACT_ATOMS: atom_id res chain seq x y z
N MET A 1 -1.08 -8.07 -6.36
CA MET A 1 -0.15 -7.01 -6.84
C MET A 1 -0.80 -5.65 -7.04
N ALA A 2 -1.89 -5.48 -7.81
CA ALA A 2 -2.50 -4.14 -7.96
C ALA A 2 -2.96 -3.53 -6.60
N ILE A 3 -3.48 -4.35 -5.68
CA ILE A 3 -3.83 -3.89 -4.33
C ILE A 3 -2.60 -3.46 -3.51
N ASP A 4 -1.46 -4.14 -3.68
CA ASP A 4 -0.22 -3.85 -2.95
C ASP A 4 0.35 -2.48 -3.38
N MET A 5 0.22 -2.13 -4.66
CA MET A 5 0.60 -0.81 -5.19
C MET A 5 -0.33 0.32 -4.71
N TRP A 6 -1.60 0.03 -4.41
CA TRP A 6 -2.50 0.99 -3.75
C TRP A 6 -2.05 1.24 -2.31
N SER A 7 -1.84 0.16 -1.53
CA SER A 7 -1.33 0.24 -0.16
C SER A 7 0.01 0.98 -0.10
N PHE A 8 0.90 0.74 -1.06
CA PHE A 8 2.17 1.46 -1.19
C PHE A 8 1.96 2.97 -1.41
N GLY A 9 1.03 3.38 -2.27
CA GLY A 9 0.67 4.79 -2.45
C GLY A 9 0.17 5.45 -1.16
N CYS A 10 -0.70 4.77 -0.42
CA CYS A 10 -1.16 5.22 0.90
C CYS A 10 0.00 5.40 1.90
N ILE A 11 0.89 4.39 2.00
CA ILE A 11 2.06 4.41 2.89
C ILE A 11 3.01 5.55 2.54
N LEU A 12 3.30 5.79 1.25
CA LEU A 12 4.17 6.89 0.84
C LEU A 12 3.62 8.27 1.21
N ALA A 13 2.31 8.46 1.06
CA ALA A 13 1.66 9.70 1.48
C ALA A 13 1.65 9.88 3.00
N GLU A 14 1.49 8.79 3.77
CA GLU A 14 1.58 8.80 5.22
C GLU A 14 3.00 9.06 5.72
N LEU A 15 4.02 8.47 5.10
CA LEU A 15 5.44 8.74 5.39
C LEU A 15 5.83 10.21 5.13
N LEU A 16 5.25 10.85 4.11
CA LEU A 16 5.49 12.28 3.84
C LEU A 16 4.80 13.18 4.88
N THR A 17 3.58 12.85 5.29
CA THR A 17 2.70 13.78 6.03
C THR A 17 2.63 13.51 7.53
N GLY A 18 3.01 12.32 7.98
CA GLY A 18 2.80 11.83 9.35
C GLY A 18 1.36 11.41 9.67
N TYR A 19 0.46 11.36 8.68
CA TYR A 19 -0.96 11.02 8.86
C TYR A 19 -1.49 10.10 7.74
N PRO A 20 -2.41 9.16 8.02
CA PRO A 20 -3.01 8.32 6.98
C PRO A 20 -3.70 9.17 5.91
N LEU A 21 -3.42 8.89 4.62
CA LEU A 21 -4.03 9.59 3.49
C LEU A 21 -5.56 9.46 3.45
N PHE A 22 -6.06 8.28 3.84
CA PHE A 22 -7.49 7.93 3.86
C PHE A 22 -7.88 7.40 5.26
N PRO A 23 -8.15 8.27 6.24
CA PRO A 23 -8.45 7.89 7.62
C PRO A 23 -9.96 7.60 7.81
N GLY A 24 -10.42 6.51 7.18
CA GLY A 24 -11.81 6.04 7.27
C GLY A 24 -12.13 5.32 8.58
N GLU A 25 -13.38 5.43 9.03
CA GLU A 25 -13.88 4.85 10.30
C GLU A 25 -14.57 3.49 10.13
N ASP A 26 -14.96 3.16 8.90
CA ASP A 26 -15.53 1.90 8.42
C ASP A 26 -15.40 1.86 6.89
N GLU A 27 -15.86 0.79 6.24
CA GLU A 27 -15.75 0.62 4.79
C GLU A 27 -16.44 1.74 3.99
N GLY A 28 -17.58 2.25 4.47
CA GLY A 28 -18.32 3.32 3.80
C GLY A 28 -17.59 4.66 3.90
N ASP A 29 -17.10 4.99 5.11
CA ASP A 29 -16.30 6.19 5.35
C ASP A 29 -14.91 6.14 4.69
N GLN A 30 -14.31 4.94 4.61
CA GLN A 30 -13.07 4.71 3.86
C GLN A 30 -13.26 5.02 2.37
N LEU A 31 -14.33 4.52 1.77
CA LEU A 31 -14.64 4.82 0.36
C LEU A 31 -15.00 6.30 0.16
N ALA A 32 -15.66 6.95 1.13
CA ALA A 32 -15.90 8.39 1.10
C ALA A 32 -14.60 9.21 1.11
N CYS A 33 -13.62 8.83 1.93
CA CYS A 33 -12.29 9.48 1.93
C CYS A 33 -11.57 9.36 0.58
N VAL A 34 -11.71 8.22 -0.09
CA VAL A 34 -11.10 7.98 -1.40
C VAL A 34 -11.81 8.79 -2.50
N ILE A 35 -13.15 8.78 -2.52
CA ILE A 35 -13.96 9.54 -3.50
C ILE A 35 -13.78 11.06 -3.34
N GLU A 36 -13.63 11.56 -2.11
CA GLU A 36 -13.35 12.98 -1.84
C GLU A 36 -12.05 13.47 -2.52
N LEU A 37 -11.00 12.62 -2.60
CA LEU A 37 -9.71 12.95 -3.21
C LEU A 37 -9.65 12.61 -4.71
N LEU A 38 -10.13 11.44 -5.11
CA LEU A 38 -9.95 10.87 -6.45
C LEU A 38 -11.14 11.12 -7.39
N GLY A 39 -12.26 11.64 -6.88
CA GLY A 39 -13.51 11.67 -7.63
C GLY A 39 -14.22 10.30 -7.66
N MET A 40 -15.29 10.21 -8.44
CA MET A 40 -16.04 8.96 -8.58
C MET A 40 -15.23 7.91 -9.36
N PRO A 41 -15.29 6.62 -8.97
CA PRO A 41 -14.76 5.54 -9.80
C PRO A 41 -15.47 5.48 -11.17
N PRO A 42 -14.79 5.00 -12.24
CA PRO A 42 -15.39 4.84 -13.56
C PRO A 42 -16.62 3.93 -13.56
N GLN A 43 -17.65 4.24 -14.36
CA GLN A 43 -18.91 3.48 -14.39
C GLN A 43 -18.68 1.98 -14.66
N LYS A 44 -17.79 1.63 -15.59
CA LYS A 44 -17.40 0.23 -15.85
C LYS A 44 -16.89 -0.51 -14.61
N LEU A 45 -16.19 0.18 -13.69
CA LEU A 45 -15.73 -0.43 -12.44
C LEU A 45 -16.90 -0.63 -11.45
N LEU A 46 -17.84 0.32 -11.42
CA LEU A 46 -19.07 0.22 -10.63
C LEU A 46 -19.97 -0.93 -11.10
N ASP A 47 -20.15 -1.10 -12.42
CA ASP A 47 -21.00 -2.13 -13.01
C ASP A 47 -20.48 -3.55 -12.72
N ASN A 48 -19.15 -3.73 -12.76
CA ASN A 48 -18.50 -5.01 -12.46
C ASN A 48 -18.38 -5.30 -10.94
N SER A 49 -18.75 -4.35 -10.07
CA SER A 49 -18.54 -4.45 -8.62
C SER A 49 -19.80 -4.91 -7.88
N LYS A 50 -19.79 -6.15 -7.36
CA LYS A 50 -20.93 -6.81 -6.69
C LYS A 50 -21.59 -5.99 -5.56
N ARG A 51 -20.83 -5.13 -4.89
CA ARG A 51 -21.28 -4.35 -3.70
C ARG A 51 -21.57 -2.87 -4.00
N THR A 52 -21.51 -2.43 -5.25
CA THR A 52 -21.76 -1.03 -5.68
C THR A 52 -23.03 -0.43 -5.07
N LYS A 53 -24.12 -1.19 -5.06
CA LYS A 53 -25.44 -0.74 -4.56
C LYS A 53 -25.42 -0.32 -3.07
N ASN A 54 -24.43 -0.77 -2.30
CA ASN A 54 -24.25 -0.41 -0.89
C ASN A 54 -23.67 1.01 -0.71
N PHE A 55 -22.96 1.52 -1.72
CA PHE A 55 -22.17 2.75 -1.64
C PHE A 55 -22.58 3.82 -2.64
N VAL A 56 -23.17 3.41 -3.77
CA VAL A 56 -23.66 4.28 -4.85
C VAL A 56 -25.15 4.02 -5.06
N ASN A 57 -25.92 5.06 -5.33
CA ASN A 57 -27.34 4.95 -5.61
C ASN A 57 -27.62 4.69 -7.12
N SER A 58 -28.88 4.49 -7.48
CA SER A 58 -29.29 4.22 -8.88
C SER A 58 -29.06 5.38 -9.85
N LYS A 59 -28.81 6.60 -9.36
CA LYS A 59 -28.44 7.78 -10.17
C LYS A 59 -26.92 7.93 -10.34
N GLY A 60 -26.11 6.99 -9.86
CA GLY A 60 -24.65 7.06 -9.88
C GLY A 60 -24.04 7.97 -8.81
N HIS A 61 -24.83 8.53 -7.88
CA HIS A 61 -24.30 9.39 -6.82
C HIS A 61 -23.85 8.56 -5.61
N PRO A 62 -22.75 8.94 -4.93
CA PRO A 62 -22.29 8.24 -3.74
C PRO A 62 -23.25 8.51 -2.56
N ARG A 63 -23.56 7.47 -1.79
CA ARG A 63 -24.57 7.49 -0.71
C ARG A 63 -24.17 8.30 0.52
N TYR A 64 -22.88 8.64 0.66
CA TYR A 64 -22.43 9.55 1.73
C TYR A 64 -22.74 11.03 1.42
N CYS A 65 -23.05 11.36 0.16
CA CYS A 65 -23.43 12.70 -0.27
C CYS A 65 -24.95 12.90 -0.24
N THR A 66 -25.37 14.13 0.00
CA THR A 66 -26.76 14.57 -0.27
C THR A 66 -26.81 15.18 -1.66
N ALA A 67 -27.80 14.80 -2.47
CA ALA A 67 -28.02 15.34 -3.80
C ALA A 67 -29.21 16.32 -3.77
N THR A 68 -28.96 17.56 -4.18
CA THR A 68 -29.99 18.62 -4.25
C THR A 68 -30.17 19.04 -5.70
N THR A 69 -31.39 18.94 -6.22
CA THR A 69 -31.75 19.44 -7.54
C THR A 69 -32.11 20.93 -7.42
N LEU A 70 -31.47 21.77 -8.23
CA LEU A 70 -31.70 23.21 -8.29
C LEU A 70 -32.88 23.54 -9.23
N PRO A 71 -33.43 24.77 -9.19
CA PRO A 71 -34.56 25.17 -10.05
C PRO A 71 -34.28 25.13 -11.56
N ASP A 72 -33.01 25.15 -11.96
CA ASP A 72 -32.56 24.99 -13.36
C ASP A 72 -32.48 23.53 -13.82
N GLY A 73 -32.81 22.58 -12.95
CA GLY A 73 -32.70 21.14 -13.19
C GLY A 73 -31.31 20.54 -12.96
N SER A 74 -30.29 21.34 -12.67
CA SER A 74 -28.97 20.84 -12.32
C SER A 74 -28.99 20.13 -10.96
N THR A 75 -28.07 19.19 -10.74
CA THR A 75 -27.93 18.48 -9.45
C THR A 75 -26.58 18.78 -8.82
N VAL A 76 -26.62 19.33 -7.60
CA VAL A 76 -25.43 19.59 -6.79
C VAL A 76 -25.29 18.48 -5.74
N LEU A 77 -24.08 17.96 -5.59
CA LEU A 77 -23.73 17.03 -4.51
C LEU A 77 -23.08 17.80 -3.36
N THR A 78 -23.64 17.67 -2.16
CA THR A 78 -23.04 18.14 -0.92
C THR A 78 -22.42 16.98 -0.15
N GLY A 79 -21.36 17.29 0.61
CA GLY A 79 -20.62 16.33 1.41
C GLY A 79 -21.43 15.73 2.57
N GLY A 80 -20.85 14.71 3.21
CA GLY A 80 -21.41 14.02 4.36
C GLY A 80 -20.61 14.22 5.65
N ARG A 81 -21.02 13.52 6.70
CA ARG A 81 -20.26 13.35 7.95
C ARG A 81 -20.10 11.86 8.27
N SER A 82 -18.93 11.50 8.81
CA SER A 82 -18.66 10.17 9.36
C SER A 82 -19.44 9.92 10.66
N ARG A 83 -19.41 8.69 11.19
CA ARG A 83 -20.06 8.36 12.47
C ARG A 83 -19.52 9.19 13.63
N HIS A 84 -18.23 9.54 13.62
CA HIS A 84 -17.63 10.44 14.63
C HIS A 84 -17.66 11.92 14.22
N GLY A 85 -18.54 12.30 13.27
CA GLY A 85 -18.85 13.68 12.92
C GLY A 85 -17.83 14.39 12.02
N LYS A 86 -16.78 13.69 11.54
CA LYS A 86 -15.78 14.25 10.61
C LYS A 86 -16.41 14.52 9.26
N THR A 87 -16.14 15.67 8.65
CA THR A 87 -16.66 16.01 7.32
C THR A 87 -15.98 15.20 6.21
N ARG A 88 -16.75 14.97 5.14
CA ARG A 88 -16.31 14.40 3.85
C ARG A 88 -16.88 15.25 2.74
N GLY A 89 -16.05 15.93 1.95
CA GLY A 89 -16.49 16.72 0.80
C GLY A 89 -17.06 15.87 -0.35
N PRO A 90 -17.73 16.50 -1.34
CA PRO A 90 -18.22 15.81 -2.53
C PRO A 90 -17.07 15.25 -3.40
N PRO A 91 -17.37 14.41 -4.41
CA PRO A 91 -16.34 13.75 -5.22
C PRO A 91 -15.30 14.71 -5.80
N GLY A 92 -14.01 14.43 -5.55
CA GLY A 92 -12.88 15.20 -6.08
C GLY A 92 -12.73 16.63 -5.51
N SER A 93 -13.43 16.97 -4.42
CA SER A 93 -13.32 18.29 -3.78
C SER A 93 -11.97 18.51 -3.10
N LYS A 94 -11.37 17.45 -2.53
CA LYS A 94 -10.03 17.52 -1.93
C LYS A 94 -8.98 17.40 -3.03
N LYS A 95 -7.94 18.23 -2.98
CA LYS A 95 -6.81 18.19 -3.92
C LYS A 95 -5.60 17.52 -3.28
N PHE A 96 -4.76 16.88 -4.10
CA PHE A 96 -3.53 16.22 -3.64
C PHE A 96 -2.61 17.16 -2.86
N MET A 97 -2.41 18.40 -3.32
CA MET A 97 -1.63 19.41 -2.60
C MET A 97 -2.13 19.62 -1.15
N THR A 98 -3.45 19.72 -0.95
CA THR A 98 -4.05 19.86 0.38
C THR A 98 -3.92 18.58 1.21
N ALA A 99 -4.14 17.42 0.60
CA ALA A 99 -4.00 16.11 1.25
C ALA A 99 -2.56 15.85 1.71
N LEU A 100 -1.59 16.29 0.92
CA LEU A 100 -0.15 16.12 1.12
C LEU A 100 0.49 17.34 1.81
N LYS A 101 -0.27 18.07 2.64
CA LYS A 101 0.22 19.17 3.51
C LYS A 101 1.00 20.27 2.79
N GLY A 102 0.64 20.59 1.54
CA GLY A 102 1.30 21.61 0.73
C GLY A 102 2.48 21.09 -0.11
N CYS A 103 2.59 19.77 -0.32
CA CYS A 103 3.61 19.22 -1.23
C CYS A 103 3.38 19.68 -2.68
N GLU A 104 4.44 20.19 -3.31
CA GLU A 104 4.45 20.67 -4.70
C GLU A 104 5.33 19.80 -5.64
N ASP A 105 5.91 18.67 -5.17
CA ASP A 105 6.65 17.74 -6.03
C ASP A 105 5.68 17.03 -6.99
N THR A 106 5.51 17.62 -8.18
CA THR A 106 4.64 17.12 -9.25
C THR A 106 4.95 15.68 -9.65
N GLN A 107 6.19 15.21 -9.48
CA GLN A 107 6.58 13.85 -9.83
C GLN A 107 6.19 12.85 -8.74
N PHE A 108 6.21 13.28 -7.47
CA PHE A 108 5.64 12.51 -6.38
C PHE A 108 4.11 12.43 -6.49
N ILE A 109 3.45 13.54 -6.84
CA ILE A 109 2.00 13.57 -7.03
C ILE A 109 1.57 12.66 -8.20
N ASP A 110 2.22 12.76 -9.37
CA ASP A 110 1.97 11.86 -10.52
C ASP A 110 2.21 10.39 -10.13
N PHE A 111 3.27 10.10 -9.36
CA PHE A 111 3.54 8.76 -8.87
C PHE A 111 2.41 8.23 -7.98
N LEU A 112 1.96 9.03 -6.99
CA LEU A 112 0.86 8.68 -6.11
C LEU A 112 -0.46 8.48 -6.89
N GLN A 113 -0.77 9.36 -7.84
CA GLN A 113 -1.96 9.24 -8.68
C GLN A 113 -1.96 7.91 -9.45
N ARG A 114 -0.83 7.52 -10.05
CA ARG A 114 -0.69 6.23 -10.74
C ARG A 114 -0.76 5.01 -9.80
N CYS A 115 -0.35 5.14 -8.54
CA CYS A 115 -0.51 4.12 -7.50
C CYS A 115 -1.97 4.01 -7.01
N LEU A 116 -2.70 5.12 -7.00
CA LEU A 116 -4.07 5.25 -6.51
C LEU A 116 -5.11 5.26 -7.63
N GLU A 117 -4.76 4.77 -8.82
CA GLU A 117 -5.69 4.63 -9.93
C GLU A 117 -6.83 3.66 -9.56
N TRP A 118 -8.07 4.03 -9.89
CA TRP A 118 -9.27 3.25 -9.57
C TRP A 118 -9.27 1.89 -10.27
N ASP A 119 -8.99 1.86 -11.58
CA ASP A 119 -8.91 0.62 -12.34
C ASP A 119 -7.59 -0.12 -12.00
N PRO A 120 -7.66 -1.33 -11.39
CA PRO A 120 -6.45 -2.08 -11.02
C PRO A 120 -5.62 -2.54 -12.22
N SER A 121 -6.15 -2.51 -13.44
CA SER A 121 -5.41 -2.80 -14.68
C SER A 121 -4.61 -1.61 -15.20
N GLN A 122 -5.01 -0.38 -14.87
CA GLN A 122 -4.33 0.86 -15.26
C GLN A 122 -3.31 1.34 -14.21
N ARG A 123 -3.46 0.85 -12.98
CA ARG A 123 -2.57 1.13 -11.84
C ARG A 123 -1.13 0.70 -12.12
N ILE A 124 -0.17 1.54 -11.74
CA ILE A 124 1.25 1.31 -12.00
C ILE A 124 1.76 0.03 -11.31
N THR A 125 2.43 -0.83 -12.07
CA THR A 125 3.08 -2.05 -11.56
C THR A 125 4.44 -1.75 -10.90
N PRO A 126 4.96 -2.61 -10.00
CA PRO A 126 6.29 -2.40 -9.40
C PRO A 126 7.41 -2.16 -10.41
N SER A 127 7.43 -2.92 -11.52
CA SER A 127 8.43 -2.77 -12.58
C SER A 127 8.27 -1.49 -13.39
N GLN A 128 7.07 -0.90 -13.48
CA GLN A 128 6.88 0.45 -14.03
C GLN A 128 7.26 1.52 -13.01
N ALA A 129 6.95 1.31 -11.73
CA ALA A 129 7.26 2.22 -10.64
C ALA A 129 8.78 2.47 -10.51
N LEU A 130 9.60 1.43 -10.54
CA LEU A 130 11.07 1.56 -10.56
C LEU A 130 11.61 2.38 -11.75
N ARG A 131 10.83 2.47 -12.84
CA ARG A 131 11.16 3.29 -14.03
C ARG A 131 10.55 4.70 -14.00
N HIS A 132 9.73 5.02 -13.00
CA HIS A 132 9.10 6.32 -12.86
C HIS A 132 10.14 7.43 -12.58
N PRO A 133 10.01 8.65 -13.15
CA PRO A 133 11.03 9.69 -12.96
C PRO A 133 11.25 10.07 -11.49
N TRP A 134 10.21 10.02 -10.64
CA TRP A 134 10.34 10.27 -9.19
C TRP A 134 11.32 9.31 -8.51
N LEU A 135 11.24 8.00 -8.78
CA LEU A 135 12.17 7.01 -8.23
C LEU A 135 13.52 7.01 -8.96
N ARG A 136 13.53 7.09 -10.30
CA ARG A 136 14.77 7.08 -11.10
C ARG A 136 15.74 8.22 -10.80
N ARG A 137 15.24 9.37 -10.33
CA ARG A 137 16.09 10.50 -9.90
C ARG A 137 16.67 10.33 -8.49
N ARG A 138 16.07 9.48 -7.65
CA ARG A 138 16.36 9.37 -6.22
C ARG A 138 17.05 8.06 -5.83
N LEU A 139 17.01 7.04 -6.69
CA LEU A 139 17.76 5.80 -6.52
C LEU A 139 19.22 5.98 -6.98
N PRO A 140 20.23 5.51 -6.21
CA PRO A 140 21.59 5.40 -6.70
C PRO A 140 21.64 4.58 -8.00
N ARG A 141 22.51 4.97 -8.93
CA ARG A 141 22.84 4.08 -10.06
C ARG A 141 23.53 2.85 -9.49
N ALA A 142 23.14 1.66 -9.96
CA ALA A 142 23.96 0.48 -9.73
C ALA A 142 25.36 0.75 -10.30
N PRO A 143 26.45 0.33 -9.63
CA PRO A 143 27.79 0.47 -10.18
C PRO A 143 27.85 -0.26 -11.53
N ASP A 144 28.28 0.44 -12.58
CA ASP A 144 28.27 -0.09 -13.93
C ASP A 144 29.16 -1.34 -14.02
N SER A 145 28.57 -2.48 -14.41
CA SER A 145 29.28 -3.76 -14.57
C SER A 145 30.27 -3.78 -15.75
N ASN A 146 30.44 -2.64 -16.44
CA ASN A 146 31.25 -2.47 -17.63
C ASN A 146 32.47 -1.57 -17.39
N ALA A 147 33.07 -1.66 -16.19
CA ALA A 147 34.44 -1.23 -15.99
C ALA A 147 35.38 -2.21 -16.73
N THR A 148 35.63 -1.95 -18.02
CA THR A 148 36.67 -2.63 -18.80
C THR A 148 38.02 -2.42 -18.13
N THR A 149 38.57 -3.50 -17.56
CA THR A 149 39.87 -3.53 -16.90
C THR A 149 41.02 -3.65 -17.90
N ASP A 150 41.26 -2.58 -18.68
CA ASP A 150 42.49 -2.44 -19.46
C ASP A 150 43.53 -1.60 -18.70
N ASN A 151 44.26 -2.27 -17.81
CA ASN A 151 45.68 -1.99 -17.59
C ASN A 151 46.35 -3.13 -16.80
N LYS A 152 47.19 -3.91 -17.47
CA LYS A 152 48.13 -4.85 -16.82
C LYS A 152 49.53 -4.26 -16.81
N PRO A 153 50.14 -4.00 -15.64
CA PRO A 153 51.58 -4.15 -15.48
C PRO A 153 51.89 -5.63 -15.24
N ALA A 154 52.88 -6.18 -15.94
CA ALA A 154 53.36 -7.53 -15.66
C ALA A 154 54.12 -7.55 -14.34
N TYR A 155 53.76 -8.46 -13.42
CA TYR A 155 54.56 -8.75 -12.23
C TYR A 155 55.19 -10.14 -12.37
N GLN A 156 56.50 -10.23 -12.12
CA GLN A 156 57.27 -11.45 -12.30
C GLN A 156 56.86 -12.51 -11.26
N ARG A 157 56.65 -13.75 -11.74
CA ARG A 157 56.51 -14.92 -10.86
C ARG A 157 57.87 -15.25 -10.23
N HIS A 158 58.01 -14.97 -8.93
CA HIS A 158 58.97 -15.69 -8.11
C HIS A 158 58.29 -16.87 -7.42
N ASN A 159 58.97 -18.00 -7.41
CA ASN A 159 58.44 -19.30 -6.99
C ASN A 159 58.89 -19.61 -5.55
N SER A 160 57.95 -19.76 -4.63
CA SER A 160 58.16 -20.31 -3.28
C SER A 160 56.93 -21.11 -2.88
N GLY A 161 57.12 -22.41 -2.58
CA GLY A 161 56.03 -23.38 -2.44
C GLY A 161 55.43 -23.52 -1.04
N SER A 162 54.61 -24.57 -0.88
CA SER A 162 53.85 -24.98 0.30
C SER A 162 52.65 -24.07 0.64
N ALA A 163 51.40 -24.53 0.70
CA ALA A 163 50.90 -25.86 1.07
C ALA A 163 49.57 -26.20 0.37
N VAL A 164 49.29 -27.51 0.22
CA VAL A 164 48.05 -28.03 -0.39
C VAL A 164 47.04 -28.39 0.69
N ALA A 165 45.82 -27.86 0.58
CA ALA A 165 44.64 -28.38 1.27
C ALA A 165 43.52 -28.61 0.25
N LYS A 166 43.25 -29.88 -0.09
CA LYS A 166 42.13 -30.29 -0.93
C LYS A 166 40.87 -30.48 -0.08
N LEU A 167 39.74 -29.93 -0.52
CA LEU A 167 38.41 -30.39 -0.12
C LEU A 167 37.92 -31.51 -1.06
N PRO A 168 37.23 -32.54 -0.55
CA PRO A 168 36.66 -33.62 -1.37
C PRO A 168 35.32 -33.20 -2.03
N PRO A 169 34.94 -33.84 -3.15
CA PRO A 169 33.69 -33.55 -3.87
C PRO A 169 32.46 -34.23 -3.25
N ALA A 170 31.27 -33.70 -3.54
CA ALA A 170 29.99 -34.29 -3.18
C ALA A 170 29.61 -35.49 -4.07
N ALA A 171 28.89 -36.46 -3.50
CA ALA A 171 28.21 -37.54 -4.21
C ALA A 171 26.75 -37.66 -3.75
N PRO A 172 25.82 -38.14 -4.60
CA PRO A 172 24.38 -38.03 -4.33
C PRO A 172 23.79 -39.26 -3.65
N THR A 173 22.75 -39.08 -2.84
CA THR A 173 21.86 -40.18 -2.41
C THR A 173 20.38 -39.79 -2.55
N SER A 174 19.64 -40.63 -3.26
CA SER A 174 18.19 -40.56 -3.44
C SER A 174 17.45 -41.01 -2.18
N GLY A 175 16.37 -40.31 -1.80
CA GLY A 175 15.46 -40.76 -0.75
C GLY A 175 14.05 -40.18 -0.93
N LYS A 176 13.07 -41.04 -1.26
CA LYS A 176 11.66 -40.64 -1.45
C LYS A 176 10.95 -40.52 -0.09
N ALA A 177 10.20 -39.45 0.15
CA ALA A 177 9.12 -39.44 1.14
C ALA A 177 7.97 -38.52 0.67
N LYS A 178 6.72 -39.02 0.73
CA LYS A 178 5.48 -38.28 0.46
C LYS A 178 4.88 -37.76 1.78
N PRO A 179 3.95 -36.77 1.74
CA PRO A 179 3.55 -36.02 2.94
C PRO A 179 2.57 -36.81 3.82
N ARG A 180 2.58 -36.50 5.13
CA ARG A 180 1.60 -37.01 6.11
C ARG A 180 0.65 -35.88 6.55
N ARG A 181 -0.64 -36.21 6.60
CA ARG A 181 -1.74 -35.33 7.04
C ARG A 181 -1.92 -35.36 8.57
N GLN A 182 -2.43 -34.25 9.11
CA GLN A 182 -3.62 -34.12 9.98
C GLN A 182 -3.70 -34.95 11.29
N ILE A 183 -4.06 -34.29 12.40
CA ILE A 183 -4.53 -34.89 13.65
C ILE A 183 -5.74 -34.12 14.18
N GLU A 184 -6.76 -34.90 14.56
CA GLU A 184 -8.04 -34.57 15.18
C GLU A 184 -8.36 -35.73 16.16
N GLU A 185 -9.14 -35.61 17.23
CA GLU A 185 -9.71 -34.49 17.99
C GLU A 185 -10.19 -35.07 19.36
N MET A 186 -10.96 -34.33 20.18
CA MET A 186 -11.70 -34.81 21.36
C MET A 186 -10.82 -35.06 22.62
N LEU A 187 -11.26 -34.94 23.88
CA LEU A 187 -12.59 -34.90 24.54
C LEU A 187 -12.61 -33.71 25.55
N ASP A 188 -13.67 -32.89 25.67
CA ASP A 188 -14.86 -33.05 26.55
C ASP A 188 -14.57 -33.26 28.05
N ASP A 189 -14.82 -32.23 28.89
CA ASP A 189 -15.80 -32.26 30.00
C ASP A 189 -15.94 -30.85 30.65
N GLY A 190 -17.07 -30.54 31.30
CA GLY A 190 -17.47 -29.15 31.62
C GLY A 190 -17.44 -28.70 33.09
N ARG A 191 -17.08 -27.43 33.32
CA ARG A 191 -17.74 -26.47 34.24
C ARG A 191 -17.06 -25.09 34.22
N GLY A 192 -17.84 -24.02 34.33
CA GLY A 192 -17.35 -22.64 34.22
C GLY A 192 -16.88 -22.02 35.55
N VAL A 193 -16.00 -21.02 35.44
CA VAL A 193 -15.72 -20.00 36.47
C VAL A 193 -15.41 -18.67 35.77
N ASP A 194 -15.98 -17.57 36.24
CA ASP A 194 -15.67 -16.21 35.78
C ASP A 194 -14.25 -15.77 36.16
N SER A 195 -13.53 -15.06 35.28
CA SER A 195 -12.86 -13.78 35.62
C SER A 195 -11.93 -13.20 34.53
N ALA A 196 -11.67 -11.90 34.69
CA ALA A 196 -10.50 -11.15 34.19
C ALA A 196 -10.36 -10.93 32.66
N LYS A 197 -10.94 -9.81 32.21
CA LYS A 197 -10.56 -9.13 30.96
C LYS A 197 -9.09 -8.71 31.01
N LEU A 198 -8.23 -9.27 30.15
CA LEU A 198 -6.85 -8.81 30.00
C LEU A 198 -6.79 -7.59 29.05
N ASN A 199 -6.70 -6.40 29.64
CA ASN A 199 -6.71 -5.12 28.90
C ASN A 199 -5.29 -4.70 28.49
N THR A 200 -4.85 -5.06 27.28
CA THR A 200 -3.52 -4.70 26.75
C THR A 200 -3.48 -3.24 26.28
N ARG A 201 -3.32 -2.31 27.22
CA ARG A 201 -3.09 -0.88 26.94
C ARG A 201 -1.71 -0.44 27.43
N THR A 202 -0.69 -0.60 26.59
CA THR A 202 0.65 -0.05 26.82
C THR A 202 0.65 1.46 26.56
N VAL A 203 0.87 2.25 27.61
CA VAL A 203 1.12 3.70 27.51
C VAL A 203 2.58 3.95 27.92
N LEU A 204 3.36 4.55 27.03
CA LEU A 204 4.74 4.95 27.31
C LEU A 204 4.76 6.21 28.21
N PRO A 205 5.60 6.25 29.25
CA PRO A 205 5.74 7.43 30.11
C PRO A 205 6.47 8.56 29.39
N LYS A 206 6.05 9.81 29.64
CA LYS A 206 6.72 11.01 29.13
C LYS A 206 7.98 11.30 29.94
N ILE A 207 9.11 11.46 29.24
CA ILE A 207 10.35 11.97 29.84
C ILE A 207 10.24 13.51 29.94
N VAL A 208 10.46 14.05 31.13
CA VAL A 208 10.54 15.49 31.38
C VAL A 208 11.99 15.94 31.20
N GLY A 209 12.21 16.92 30.32
CA GLY A 209 13.49 17.61 30.19
C GLY A 209 13.72 18.59 31.35
N ARG A 210 14.99 18.80 31.71
CA ARG A 210 15.42 19.77 32.74
C ARG A 210 15.34 21.21 32.22
#